data_AF-A0A3M6JZZ6-F1
#
_entry.id   AF-A0A3M6JZZ6-F1
#
_cell.length_a   1.000
_cell.length_b   1.000
_cell.length_c   1.000
_cell.angle_alpha   90.00
_cell.angle_beta   90.00
_cell.angle_gamma   90.00
#
_symmetry.space_group_name_H-M   'P 1'
#
loop_
_entity.id
_entity.type
_entity.pdbx_description
1 polymer ?
#
loop_
_entity_poly.entity_id
_entity_poly.type
_entity_poly.pdbx_seq_one_letter_code
_entity_poly.pdbx_strand_id
1 'polypeptide(L)' 'MSFEKDVSALKEALRDTESRIKKLEEHKESEGKKPSPDSETLRRLEKNLENLHKKHTLILSELENQI' A
#
# COMPACT_ATOMS: atom_id res chain seq x y z
N MET A 1 -17.40 -3.83 20.61
CA MET A 1 -16.29 -4.26 19.73
C MET A 1 -15.45 -5.25 20.52
N SER A 2 -15.08 -6.38 19.90
CA SER A 2 -14.19 -7.37 20.53
C SER A 2 -12.77 -7.08 20.05
N PHE A 3 -11.81 -6.99 20.97
CA PHE A 3 -10.41 -6.75 20.68
C PHE A 3 -9.85 -7.69 19.58
N GLU A 4 -10.21 -8.98 19.61
CA GLU A 4 -9.80 -9.95 18.58
C GLU A 4 -10.33 -9.62 17.17
N LYS A 5 -11.52 -9.02 17.10
CA LYS A 5 -12.13 -8.58 15.85
C LYS A 5 -11.38 -7.37 15.28
N ASP A 6 -10.92 -6.47 16.14
CA ASP A 6 -10.19 -5.27 15.75
C ASP A 6 -8.77 -5.65 15.26
N VAL A 7 -8.07 -6.56 15.95
CA VAL A 7 -6.79 -7.13 15.48
C VAL A 7 -6.94 -7.86 14.14
N SER A 8 -8.02 -8.63 13.95
CA SER A 8 -8.26 -9.35 12.69
C SER A 8 -8.51 -8.39 11.52
N ALA A 9 -9.29 -7.32 11.76
CA ALA A 9 -9.54 -6.29 10.76
C ALA A 9 -8.24 -5.55 10.36
N LEU A 10 -7.36 -5.25 11.32
CA LEU A 10 -6.07 -4.63 11.04
C LEU A 10 -5.15 -5.56 10.21
N LYS A 11 -5.12 -6.86 10.50
CA LYS A 11 -4.37 -7.84 9.70
C LYS A 11 -4.91 -8.00 8.27
N GLU A 12 -6.22 -7.87 8.09
CA GLU A 12 -6.83 -7.85 6.75
C GLU A 12 -6.47 -6.58 6.00
N ALA A 13 -6.62 -5.41 6.62
CA ALA A 13 -6.24 -4.13 6.05
C ALA A 13 -4.75 -4.07 5.68
N LEU A 14 -3.87 -4.69 6.49
CA LEU A 14 -2.45 -4.81 6.20
C LEU A 14 -2.20 -5.60 4.91
N ARG A 15 -2.78 -6.79 4.80
CA ARG A 15 -2.65 -7.66 3.62
C ARG A 15 -3.18 -7.02 2.34
N ASP A 16 -4.32 -6.32 2.45
CA ASP A 16 -4.90 -5.60 1.31
C ASP A 16 -4.01 -4.44 0.87
N THR A 17 -3.42 -3.72 1.82
CA THR A 17 -2.49 -2.62 1.54
C THR A 17 -1.23 -3.14 0.86
N GLU A 18 -0.63 -4.24 1.32
CA GLU A 18 0.52 -4.89 0.71
C GLU A 18 0.22 -5.38 -0.72
N SER A 19 -0.92 -6.02 -0.92
CA SER A 19 -1.39 -6.46 -2.24
C SER A 19 -1.54 -5.28 -3.20
N ARG A 20 -2.06 -4.15 -2.71
CA ARG A 20 -2.23 -2.93 -3.52
C ARG A 20 -0.90 -2.27 -3.87
N ILE A 21 0.04 -2.20 -2.92
CA ILE A 21 1.40 -1.70 -3.15
C ILE A 21 2.05 -2.50 -4.27
N LYS A 22 2.09 -3.83 -4.15
CA LYS A 22 2.70 -4.70 -5.14
C LYS A 22 2.17 -4.48 -6.56
N LYS A 23 0.84 -4.40 -6.72
CA LYS A 23 0.20 -4.15 -8.02
C LYS A 23 0.58 -2.79 -8.62
N LEU A 24 0.75 -1.76 -7.77
CA LEU A 24 1.12 -0.42 -8.23
C LEU A 24 2.61 -0.32 -8.55
N GLU A 25 3.47 -1.06 -7.84
CA GLU A 25 4.89 -1.18 -8.18
C GLU A 25 5.07 -1.88 -9.53
N GLU A 26 4.37 -3.00 -9.76
CA GLU A 26 4.34 -3.70 -11.05
C GLU A 26 3.85 -2.79 -12.18
N HIS A 27 2.82 -1.98 -11.93
CA HIS A 27 2.31 -1.01 -12.91
C HIS A 27 3.33 0.09 -13.18
N LYS A 28 3.95 0.65 -12.14
CA LYS A 28 5.00 1.68 -12.27
C LYS A 28 6.18 1.16 -13.09
N GLU A 29 6.65 -0.05 -12.80
CA GLU A 29 7.72 -0.70 -13.56
C GLU A 29 7.33 -0.90 -15.03
N SER A 30 6.10 -1.36 -15.27
CA SER A 30 5.57 -1.57 -16.62
C SER A 30 5.47 -0.26 -17.42
N GLU A 31 5.00 0.83 -16.79
CA GLU A 31 4.95 2.16 -17.41
C GLU A 31 6.35 2.72 -17.69
N GLY A 32 7.28 2.57 -16.74
CA GLY A 32 8.66 3.06 -16.89
C GLY A 32 9.45 2.37 -18.00
N LYS A 33 9.07 1.13 -18.37
CA LYS A 33 9.67 0.38 -19.48
C LYS A 33 9.09 0.74 -20.86
N LYS A 34 8.04 1.56 -20.93
CA LYS A 34 7.45 1.93 -22.24
C LYS A 34 8.40 2.85 -23.01
N PRO A 35 8.41 2.78 -24.36
CA PRO A 35 9.22 3.66 -25.21
C PRO A 35 8.89 5.15 -25.06
N SER A 36 7.63 5.45 -24.68
CA SER A 36 7.16 6.78 -24.32
C SER A 36 6.42 6.66 -22.98
N PRO A 37 7.14 6.72 -21.85
CA PRO A 37 6.53 6.61 -20.54
C PRO A 37 5.68 7.85 -20.26
N ASP A 38 4.45 7.63 -19.77
CA ASP A 38 3.60 8.72 -19.33
C ASP A 38 4.08 9.24 -17.97
N SER A 39 4.81 10.35 -18.02
CA SER A 39 5.37 11.02 -16.85
C SER A 39 4.33 11.43 -15.79
N GLU A 40 3.12 11.81 -16.21
CA GLU A 40 2.06 12.19 -15.28
C GLU A 40 1.45 10.94 -14.62
N THR A 41 1.29 9.86 -15.38
CA THR A 41 0.90 8.56 -14.83
C THR A 41 1.94 8.04 -13.82
N LEU A 42 3.24 8.11 -14.15
CA LEU A 42 4.32 7.70 -13.24
C LEU A 42 4.32 8.51 -11.94
N ARG A 43 4.18 9.84 -12.04
CA ARG A 43 4.11 10.73 -10.89
C ARG A 43 2.91 10.43 -9.99
N ARG A 44 1.75 10.11 -10.58
CA ARG A 44 0.56 9.69 -9.83
C ARG A 44 0.77 8.35 -9.13
N LEU A 45 1.41 7.39 -9.80
CA LEU A 45 1.76 6.10 -9.21
C LEU A 45 2.70 6.25 -8.03
N GLU A 46 3.73 7.09 -8.14
CA GLU A 46 4.66 7.39 -7.07
C GLU A 46 3.97 8.00 -5.85
N LYS A 47 3.13 9.02 -6.05
CA LYS A 47 2.37 9.64 -4.95
C LYS A 47 1.41 8.64 -4.29
N ASN A 48 0.78 7.77 -5.08
CA ASN A 48 -0.10 6.74 -4.53
C ASN A 48 0.66 5.70 -3.72
N LEU A 49 1.82 5.26 -4.20
CA LEU A 49 2.70 4.33 -3.48
C LEU A 49 3.21 4.94 -2.18
N GLU A 50 3.65 6.19 -2.19
CA GLU A 50 4.08 6.90 -0.97
C GLU A 50 2.96 6.94 0.07
N ASN A 51 1.73 7.26 -0.34
CA ASN A 51 0.57 7.27 0.55
C ASN A 51 0.23 5.89 1.10
N LEU A 52 0.36 4.84 0.29
CA LEU A 52 0.12 3.47 0.72
C LEU A 52 1.19 2.96 1.68
N HIS A 53 2.46 3.31 1.46
CA HIS A 53 3.52 3.00 2.42
C HIS A 53 3.28 3.68 3.77
N LYS A 54 2.86 4.96 3.78
CA LYS A 54 2.47 5.64 5.02
C LYS A 54 1.32 4.92 5.73
N LYS A 55 0.28 4.50 4.99
CA LYS A 55 -0.84 3.72 5.56
C LYS A 55 -0.38 2.36 6.09
N HIS A 56 0.48 1.66 5.37
CA HIS A 56 1.05 0.37 5.78
C HIS A 56 1.82 0.51 7.09
N THR A 57 2.69 1.52 7.21
CA THR A 57 3.40 1.83 8.46
C THR A 57 2.44 2.13 9.60
N LEU A 58 1.38 2.91 9.37
CA LEU A 58 0.38 3.21 10.41
C LEU A 58 -0.33 1.95 10.89
N ILE A 59 -0.78 1.08 9.97
CA ILE A 59 -1.46 -0.18 10.33
C ILE A 59 -0.51 -1.09 11.12
N LEU A 60 0.77 -1.17 10.74
CA LEU A 60 1.78 -1.92 11.48
C LEU A 60 1.97 -1.37 12.89
N SER A 61 2.13 -0.06 13.05
CA SER A 61 2.26 0.56 14.37
C SER A 61 1.00 0.35 15.23
N GLU A 62 -0.19 0.39 14.64
CA GLU A 62 -1.43 0.07 15.34
C GLU A 62 -1.48 -1.39 15.79
N LEU A 63 -1.05 -2.33 14.94
CA LEU A 63 -0.95 -3.76 15.29
C LEU A 63 0.06 -4.02 16.41
N GLU A 64 1.23 -3.38 16.36
CA GLU A 64 2.25 -3.48 17.41
C GLU A 64 1.74 -2.96 18.74
N ASN A 65 0.96 -1.87 18.74
CA ASN A 65 0.35 -1.31 19.95
C ASN A 65 -0.83 -2.16 20.50
N GLN A 66 -1.31 -3.15 19.73
CA GLN A 66 -2.33 -4.11 20.18
C GLN A 66 -1.73 -5.46 20.60
N ILE A 67 -0.40 -5.61 20.69
CA ILE A 67 0.28 -6.81 21.19
C ILE A 67 0.97 -6.49 22.51
#